data_AF-Q8BTZ9-F1
#
_entry.id   AF-Q8BTZ9-F1
#
_cell.length_a   1.000
_cell.length_b   1.000
_cell.length_c   1.000
_cell.angle_alpha   90.00
_cell.angle_beta   90.00
_cell.angle_gamma   90.00
#
_symmetry.space_group_name_H-M   'P 1'
#
loop_
_entity.id
_entity.type
_entity.pdbx_description
1 polymer ?
#
loop_
_entity_poly.entity_id
_entity_poly.type
_entity_poly.pdbx_seq_one_letter_code
_entity_poly.pdbx_strand_id
1 'polypeptide(L)'
;MAALVALCSGIGRKNLTTAAGCFTDRGTQAVSVIWRRCFSQFEQVTSNEDLPVPMENPYKEPLKKCVLCEKRVDYKNVQLLSQFISPFTGCIYGRHITGLCGKKQREITKAIKRAQKMGKHSCTAELN
;
A
#
# COMPACT_ATOMS: atom_id res chain seq x y z
N MET A 1 43.34 43.10 -19.84
CA MET A 1 42.68 42.78 -18.55
C MET A 1 42.57 41.27 -18.44
N ALA A 2 42.85 40.72 -17.25
CA ALA A 2 42.80 39.30 -16.88
C ALA A 2 43.69 38.32 -17.67
N ALA A 3 44.32 37.40 -16.94
CA ALA A 3 45.13 36.31 -17.46
C ALA A 3 45.10 35.11 -16.49
N LEU A 4 45.59 33.97 -16.98
CA LEU A 4 46.12 32.80 -16.26
C LEU A 4 45.19 31.65 -15.78
N VAL A 5 45.56 30.47 -16.32
CA VAL A 5 45.73 29.14 -15.68
C VAL A 5 44.60 28.11 -15.82
N ALA A 6 45.05 26.86 -15.98
CA ALA A 6 44.33 25.67 -16.44
C ALA A 6 44.25 24.56 -15.36
N LEU A 7 43.58 23.44 -15.70
CA LEU A 7 43.84 22.01 -15.36
C LEU A 7 42.60 21.20 -15.85
N CYS A 8 42.71 20.14 -16.69
CA CYS A 8 43.04 18.72 -16.40
C CYS A 8 41.99 18.03 -15.46
N SER A 9 41.43 16.83 -15.67
CA SER A 9 41.62 15.68 -16.61
C SER A 9 40.28 14.89 -16.74
N GLY A 10 40.06 13.86 -17.59
CA GLY A 10 40.86 13.26 -18.69
C GLY A 10 40.85 11.70 -18.71
N ILE A 11 40.53 11.07 -19.87
CA ILE A 11 40.84 9.65 -20.27
C ILE A 11 39.98 8.53 -19.58
N GLY A 12 39.45 7.47 -20.20
CA GLY A 12 39.28 7.08 -21.61
C GLY A 12 40.17 5.93 -22.13
N ARG A 13 39.75 4.64 -22.09
CA ARG A 13 40.05 3.59 -23.12
C ARG A 13 39.54 2.16 -22.80
N LYS A 14 38.95 1.58 -23.86
CA LYS A 14 38.69 0.19 -24.28
C LYS A 14 39.72 -0.93 -23.97
N ASN A 15 39.20 -2.17 -24.10
CA ASN A 15 39.84 -3.49 -24.35
C ASN A 15 40.09 -4.41 -23.13
N LEU A 16 39.55 -5.64 -23.16
CA LEU A 16 40.33 -6.86 -23.45
C LEU A 16 39.42 -8.10 -23.60
N THR A 17 39.44 -8.72 -24.77
CA THR A 17 39.02 -10.13 -24.96
C THR A 17 40.21 -11.04 -24.71
N THR A 18 40.12 -12.01 -23.81
CA THR A 18 41.04 -13.16 -23.75
C THR A 18 40.27 -14.41 -23.35
N ALA A 19 40.71 -15.55 -23.88
CA ALA A 19 39.93 -16.78 -23.98
C ALA A 19 40.19 -17.78 -22.83
N ALA A 20 39.55 -18.95 -23.00
CA ALA A 20 39.90 -20.25 -22.43
C ALA A 20 39.51 -20.50 -20.96
N GLY A 21 38.59 -21.45 -20.79
CA GLY A 21 38.12 -21.97 -19.50
C GLY A 21 37.29 -23.24 -19.69
N CYS A 22 37.66 -24.08 -20.66
CA CYS A 22 37.02 -25.38 -20.88
C CYS A 22 37.48 -26.37 -19.81
N PHE A 23 36.74 -26.47 -18.71
CA PHE A 23 36.95 -27.50 -17.71
C PHE A 23 36.40 -28.84 -18.22
N THR A 24 37.25 -29.62 -18.87
CA THR A 24 36.97 -31.02 -19.19
C THR A 24 37.24 -31.87 -17.96
N ASP A 25 36.18 -32.32 -17.28
CA ASP A 25 36.26 -33.53 -16.47
C ASP A 25 35.48 -34.66 -17.15
N ARG A 26 36.24 -35.59 -17.73
CA ARG A 26 35.72 -36.77 -18.43
C ARG A 26 35.82 -37.97 -17.48
N GLY A 27 34.90 -38.02 -16.50
CA GLY A 27 34.83 -39.07 -15.48
C GLY A 27 33.74 -40.11 -15.76
N THR A 28 34.01 -41.04 -16.67
CA THR A 28 33.11 -42.15 -17.05
C THR A 28 32.60 -42.95 -15.85
N GLN A 29 31.28 -43.11 -15.71
CA GLN A 29 30.70 -44.41 -15.37
C GLN A 29 29.31 -44.59 -15.97
N ALA A 30 29.15 -45.67 -16.74
CA ALA A 30 27.93 -45.97 -17.47
C ALA A 30 26.93 -46.68 -16.56
N VAL A 31 25.73 -46.11 -16.43
CA VAL A 31 24.53 -46.82 -15.95
C VAL A 31 23.40 -46.60 -16.97
N SER A 32 23.69 -46.88 -18.23
CA SER A 32 22.69 -47.00 -19.30
C SER A 32 21.93 -48.33 -19.20
N VAL A 33 21.32 -48.60 -18.05
CA VAL A 33 20.41 -49.73 -17.84
C VAL A 33 18.96 -49.25 -17.77
N ILE A 34 18.31 -49.37 -18.92
CA ILE A 34 16.98 -49.96 -19.05
C ILE A 34 15.97 -49.52 -17.98
N TRP A 35 15.28 -48.41 -18.27
CA TRP A 35 13.83 -48.43 -18.08
C TRP A 35 13.07 -47.92 -19.32
N ARG A 36 13.36 -48.56 -20.46
CA ARG A 36 12.40 -48.61 -21.58
C ARG A 36 11.24 -49.55 -21.20
N ARG A 37 10.49 -49.21 -20.16
CA ARG A 37 9.20 -49.84 -19.87
C ARG A 37 8.14 -49.05 -20.63
N CYS A 38 7.37 -49.77 -21.43
CA CYS A 38 6.34 -49.21 -22.29
C CYS A 38 5.37 -48.36 -21.47
N PHE A 39 5.54 -47.05 -21.47
CA PHE A 39 4.46 -46.12 -21.15
C PHE A 39 3.56 -46.14 -22.38
N SER A 40 2.72 -47.18 -22.42
CA SER A 40 1.51 -47.21 -23.22
C SER A 40 0.85 -45.83 -23.13
N GLN A 41 0.27 -45.35 -24.23
CA GLN A 41 -0.47 -44.09 -24.26
C GLN A 41 -1.70 -44.20 -23.35
N PHE A 42 -1.47 -44.07 -22.04
CA PHE A 42 -2.43 -43.43 -21.16
C PHE A 42 -2.23 -41.93 -21.38
N GLU A 43 -2.67 -41.50 -22.56
CA GLU A 43 -3.07 -40.14 -22.79
C GLU A 43 -4.11 -39.85 -21.72
N GLN A 44 -3.66 -39.21 -20.64
CA GLN A 44 -4.57 -38.66 -19.68
C GLN A 44 -5.38 -37.64 -20.46
N VAL A 45 -6.63 -37.99 -20.75
CA VAL A 45 -7.67 -37.00 -20.89
C VAL A 45 -7.72 -36.30 -19.53
N THR A 46 -6.84 -35.31 -19.35
CA THR A 46 -6.96 -34.31 -18.31
C THR A 46 -8.18 -33.50 -18.71
N SER A 47 -9.35 -34.05 -18.38
CA SER A 47 -10.63 -33.36 -18.47
C SER A 47 -10.42 -31.99 -17.83
N ASN A 48 -10.74 -30.91 -18.56
CA ASN A 48 -10.24 -29.57 -18.25
C ASN A 48 -10.96 -28.93 -17.04
N GLU A 49 -11.63 -29.75 -16.24
CA GLU A 49 -12.61 -29.39 -15.22
C GLU A 49 -11.97 -29.02 -13.87
N ASP A 50 -10.72 -29.44 -13.63
CA ASP A 50 -9.95 -29.11 -12.41
C ASP A 50 -9.14 -27.80 -12.54
N LEU A 51 -9.26 -27.07 -13.65
CA LEU A 51 -8.60 -25.78 -13.83
C LEU A 51 -9.28 -24.69 -12.97
N PRO A 52 -8.51 -23.81 -12.31
CA PRO A 52 -9.08 -22.75 -11.49
C PRO A 52 -9.82 -21.72 -12.36
N VAL A 53 -11.15 -21.67 -12.20
CA VAL A 53 -12.01 -20.69 -12.88
C VAL A 53 -11.68 -19.26 -12.38
N PRO A 54 -11.45 -18.28 -13.27
CA PRO A 54 -11.30 -16.89 -12.86
C PRO A 54 -12.62 -16.35 -12.31
N MET A 55 -12.63 -16.03 -11.01
CA MET A 55 -13.79 -15.58 -10.24
C MET A 55 -13.35 -14.46 -9.28
N GLU A 56 -14.25 -13.52 -8.94
CA GLU A 56 -13.99 -12.55 -7.88
C GLU A 56 -13.73 -13.26 -6.54
N ASN A 57 -12.68 -12.86 -5.81
CA ASN A 57 -12.28 -13.51 -4.56
C ASN A 57 -13.47 -13.63 -3.57
N PRO A 58 -13.99 -14.84 -3.28
CA PRO A 58 -15.16 -15.03 -2.43
C PRO A 58 -14.83 -14.82 -0.94
N TYR A 59 -13.55 -14.88 -0.57
CA TYR A 59 -13.04 -14.64 0.79
C TYR A 59 -12.68 -13.16 1.04
N LYS A 60 -13.11 -12.25 0.15
CA LYS A 60 -12.83 -10.82 0.27
C LYS A 60 -13.67 -10.19 1.38
N GLU A 61 -13.03 -9.91 2.51
CA GLU A 61 -13.66 -9.17 3.61
C GLU A 61 -14.26 -7.82 3.16
N PRO A 62 -15.42 -7.41 3.71
CA PRO A 62 -16.00 -6.11 3.43
C PRO A 62 -15.11 -4.98 3.97
N LEU A 63 -15.08 -3.85 3.26
CA LEU A 63 -14.28 -2.69 3.67
C LEU A 63 -14.71 -2.18 5.05
N LYS A 64 -13.73 -2.05 5.96
CA LYS A 64 -13.93 -1.55 7.33
C LYS A 64 -14.54 -0.13 7.30
N LYS A 65 -15.73 0.02 7.87
CA LYS A 65 -16.45 1.30 7.96
C LYS A 65 -16.09 2.06 9.24
N CYS A 66 -16.23 3.38 9.20
CA CYS A 66 -16.12 4.24 10.37
C CYS A 66 -17.43 4.26 11.19
N VAL A 67 -17.33 4.55 12.49
CA VAL A 67 -18.46 4.62 13.44
C VAL A 67 -19.61 5.52 12.95
N LEU A 68 -19.28 6.62 12.26
CA LEU A 68 -20.26 7.60 11.76
C LEU A 68 -20.63 7.42 10.28
N CYS A 69 -20.14 6.37 9.62
CA CYS A 69 -20.32 6.21 8.18
C CYS A 69 -21.80 5.99 7.79
N GLU A 70 -22.59 5.37 8.66
CA GLU A 70 -24.04 5.12 8.48
C GLU A 70 -24.94 6.12 9.23
N LYS A 71 -24.35 7.06 9.98
CA LYS A 71 -25.08 8.04 10.79
C LYS A 71 -25.04 9.43 10.14
N ARG A 72 -26.13 10.19 10.30
CA ARG A 72 -26.20 11.61 9.90
C ARG A 72 -25.57 12.47 11.00
N VAL A 73 -24.78 13.46 10.58
CA VAL A 73 -24.09 14.39 11.49
C VAL A 73 -24.69 15.78 11.32
N ASP A 74 -25.47 16.21 12.32
CA ASP A 74 -26.13 17.50 12.34
C ASP A 74 -25.44 18.48 13.30
N TYR A 75 -25.34 19.74 12.89
CA TYR A 75 -24.79 20.83 13.73
C TYR A 75 -25.63 21.14 14.98
N LYS A 76 -26.84 20.56 15.08
CA LYS A 76 -27.75 20.69 16.22
C LYS A 76 -27.35 19.77 17.38
N ASN A 77 -26.65 18.67 17.10
CA ASN A 77 -26.40 17.60 18.06
C ASN A 77 -25.10 17.85 18.83
N VAL A 78 -25.13 18.83 19.74
CA VAL A 78 -23.95 19.31 20.49
C VAL A 78 -23.21 18.14 21.17
N GLN A 79 -23.93 17.25 21.85
CA GLN A 79 -23.37 16.07 22.54
C GLN A 79 -22.50 15.17 21.66
N LEU A 80 -22.85 15.01 20.38
CA LEU A 80 -22.05 14.21 19.43
C LEU A 80 -20.80 14.98 19.00
N LEU A 81 -20.92 16.30 18.79
CA LEU A 81 -19.82 17.13 18.29
C LEU A 81 -18.75 17.37 19.35
N SER A 82 -19.13 17.52 20.62
CA SER A 82 -18.19 17.71 21.73
C SER A 82 -17.23 16.53 21.94
N GLN A 83 -17.61 15.31 21.53
CA GLN A 83 -16.72 14.14 21.56
C GLN A 83 -15.51 14.26 20.61
N PHE A 84 -15.60 15.11 19.58
CA PHE A 84 -14.55 15.32 18.58
C PHE A 84 -13.69 16.57 18.85
N ILE A 85 -13.81 17.15 20.05
CA ILE A 85 -13.18 18.41 20.45
C ILE A 85 -12.45 18.20 21.79
N SER A 86 -11.27 18.81 21.92
CA SER A 86 -10.54 18.89 23.20
C SER A 86 -11.34 19.70 24.22
N PRO A 87 -11.66 19.16 25.42
CA PRO A 87 -12.45 19.88 26.41
C PRO A 87 -11.75 21.13 26.94
N PHE A 88 -10.41 21.12 27.00
CA PHE A 88 -9.60 22.24 27.48
C PHE A 88 -9.27 23.26 26.39
N THR A 89 -8.93 22.78 25.18
CA THR A 89 -8.36 23.64 24.11
C THR A 89 -9.37 24.09 23.07
N GLY A 90 -10.56 23.48 23.02
CA GLY A 90 -11.54 23.68 21.93
C GLY A 90 -11.08 23.19 20.54
N CYS A 91 -9.88 22.63 20.42
CA CYS A 91 -9.32 22.11 19.18
C CYS A 91 -10.04 20.84 18.71
N ILE A 92 -10.34 20.75 17.41
CA ILE A 92 -10.98 19.56 16.80
C ILE A 92 -9.91 18.47 16.61
N TYR A 93 -10.18 17.26 17.09
CA TYR A 93 -9.24 16.14 16.97
C TYR A 93 -8.99 15.72 15.51
N GLY A 94 -7.74 15.35 15.20
CA GLY A 94 -7.32 14.90 13.88
C GLY A 94 -7.81 13.49 13.52
N ARG A 95 -7.75 13.14 12.23
CA ARG A 95 -8.21 11.82 11.73
C ARG A 95 -7.51 10.64 12.40
N HIS A 96 -6.22 10.79 12.72
CA HIS A 96 -5.43 9.72 13.37
C HIS A 96 -5.88 9.41 14.80
N ILE A 97 -6.59 10.35 15.46
CA ILE A 97 -7.19 10.16 16.79
C ILE A 97 -8.61 9.62 16.64
N THR A 98 -9.42 10.24 15.77
CA THR A 98 -10.86 9.95 15.67
C THR A 98 -11.18 8.68 14.88
N GLY A 99 -10.25 8.15 14.08
CA GLY A 99 -10.46 6.96 13.25
C GLY A 99 -11.49 7.15 12.12
N LEU A 100 -11.94 8.38 11.84
CA LEU A 100 -13.04 8.63 10.91
C LEU A 100 -12.62 8.65 9.44
N CYS A 101 -13.53 8.24 8.55
CA CYS A 101 -13.34 8.43 7.12
C CYS A 101 -13.24 9.92 6.76
N GLY A 102 -12.44 10.25 5.75
CA GLY A 102 -12.19 11.66 5.35
C GLY A 102 -13.43 12.46 4.96
N LYS A 103 -14.50 11.80 4.48
CA LYS A 103 -15.82 12.41 4.23
C LYS A 103 -16.46 12.89 5.54
N LYS A 104 -16.57 11.99 6.52
CA LYS A 104 -17.17 12.26 7.85
C LYS A 104 -16.37 13.25 8.68
N GLN A 105 -15.03 13.21 8.63
CA GLN A 105 -14.20 14.24 9.28
C GLN A 105 -14.52 15.65 8.75
N ARG A 106 -14.69 15.81 7.42
CA ARG A 106 -15.07 17.09 6.80
C ARG A 106 -16.50 17.51 7.17
N GLU A 107 -17.44 16.58 7.27
CA GLU A 107 -18.80 16.84 7.76
C GLU A 107 -18.78 17.38 9.20
N ILE A 108 -18.04 16.72 10.11
CA ILE A 108 -17.90 17.14 11.51
C ILE A 108 -17.24 18.52 11.63
N THR A 109 -16.12 18.76 10.95
CA THR A 109 -15.47 20.08 10.98
C THR A 109 -16.41 21.20 10.49
N LYS A 110 -17.24 20.94 9.48
CA LYS A 110 -18.27 21.88 9.02
C LYS A 110 -19.40 22.05 10.04
N ALA A 111 -19.86 20.96 10.66
CA ALA A 111 -20.90 20.97 11.67
C ALA A 111 -20.49 21.74 12.94
N ILE A 112 -19.27 21.49 13.44
CA ILE A 112 -18.68 22.21 14.58
C ILE A 112 -18.57 23.71 14.29
N LYS A 113 -17.93 24.08 13.16
CA LYS A 113 -17.77 25.50 12.79
C LYS A 113 -19.11 26.20 12.56
N ARG A 114 -20.15 25.49 12.12
CA ARG A 114 -21.52 26.02 12.04
C ARG A 114 -22.14 26.15 13.43
N ALA A 115 -22.02 25.15 14.30
CA ALA A 115 -22.56 25.18 15.65
C ALA A 115 -21.94 26.33 16.49
N GLN A 116 -20.63 26.54 16.38
CA GLN A 116 -19.91 27.67 16.99
C GLN A 116 -20.47 29.03 16.52
N LYS A 117 -20.60 29.23 15.20
CA LYS A 117 -21.20 30.47 14.64
C LYS A 117 -22.66 30.70 15.04
N MET A 118 -23.40 29.64 15.34
CA MET A 118 -24.80 29.70 15.79
C MET A 118 -24.94 29.75 17.33
N GLY A 119 -23.84 29.87 18.08
CA GLY A 119 -23.87 29.87 19.55
C GLY A 119 -24.31 28.54 20.18
N LYS A 120 -24.31 27.44 19.44
CA LYS A 120 -24.74 26.10 19.88
C LYS A 120 -23.61 25.26 20.48
N HIS A 121 -22.36 25.57 20.16
CA HIS A 121 -21.18 24.92 20.73
C HIS A 121 -20.24 25.99 21.28
N SER A 122 -19.68 25.76 22.46
CA SER A 122 -18.72 26.68 23.07
C SER A 122 -17.45 26.81 22.22
N CYS A 123 -16.85 27.99 22.29
CA CYS A 123 -15.56 28.33 21.72
C CYS A 123 -14.54 28.52 22.85
N THR A 124 -14.46 27.56 23.78
CA THR A 124 -13.56 27.65 24.95
C THR A 124 -12.10 27.54 24.51
N ALA A 125 -11.49 28.70 24.28
CA ALA A 125 -10.06 28.91 24.37
C ALA A 125 -9.78 29.59 25.72
N GLU A 126 -10.08 28.89 26.82
CA GLU A 126 -9.72 29.35 28.17
C GLU A 126 -8.27 28.93 28.43
N LEU A 127 -7.36 29.86 28.17
CA LEU A 127 -5.99 29.81 28.66
C LEU A 127 -5.97 30.50 30.03
N ASN A 128 -5.61 29.72 31.06
CA ASN A 128 -5.05 30.26 32.31
C ASN A 128 -3.59 30.65 32.08
#